data_AF-A0A916PWL6-F1
#
_entry.id   AF-A0A916PWL6-F1
#
_cell.length_a   1.000
_cell.length_b   1.000
_cell.length_c   1.000
_cell.angle_alpha   90.00
_cell.angle_beta   90.00
_cell.angle_gamma   90.00
#
_symmetry.space_group_name_H-M   'P 1'
#
loop_
_entity.id
_entity.type
_entity.pdbx_description
1 polymer ?
#
loop_
_entity_poly.entity_id
_entity_poly.type
_entity_poly.pdbx_seq_one_letter_code
_entity_poly.pdbx_strand_id
1 'polypeptide(L)' 'MKFLNQSSIANVQGIASIPTARLERKLGELPSDVMLQIKQAIIFALDLSL' A
#
# COMPACT_ATOMS: atom_id res chain seq x y z
N MET A 1 7.39 -8.34 -8.84
CA MET A 1 7.99 -7.05 -8.41
C MET A 1 9.41 -7.31 -7.94
N LYS A 2 10.42 -6.60 -8.46
CA LYS A 2 11.84 -6.92 -8.17
C LYS A 2 12.31 -6.50 -6.77
N PHE A 3 11.54 -5.67 -6.07
CA PHE A 3 11.89 -5.13 -4.74
C PHE A 3 11.34 -5.95 -3.57
N LEU A 4 10.55 -7.00 -3.84
CA LEU A 4 10.06 -7.92 -2.83
C LEU A 4 10.92 -9.19 -2.85
N ASN A 5 11.35 -9.63 -1.67
CA ASN A 5 12.12 -10.88 -1.54
C ASN A 5 11.23 -12.13 -1.68
N GLN A 6 9.93 -12.00 -1.40
CA GLN A 6 8.93 -13.07 -1.47
C GLN A 6 7.55 -12.50 -1.79
N SER A 7 6.58 -13.37 -2.11
CA SER A 7 5.18 -12.96 -2.24
C SER A 7 4.68 -12.30 -0.95
N SER A 8 3.85 -11.28 -1.07
CA SER A 8 3.40 -10.47 0.07
C SER A 8 2.00 -9.91 -0.15
N ILE A 9 1.40 -9.36 0.90
CA ILE A 9 0.06 -8.78 0.92
C ILE A 9 0.13 -7.35 1.44
N ALA A 10 -0.55 -6.43 0.78
CA ALA A 10 -0.78 -5.08 1.30
C ALA A 10 -2.01 -5.08 2.21
N ASN A 11 -1.83 -5.20 3.52
CA ASN A 11 -2.93 -5.16 4.48
C ASN A 11 -3.41 -3.72 4.71
N VAL A 12 -4.51 -3.34 4.05
CA VAL A 12 -5.09 -1.99 4.14
C VAL A 12 -5.70 -1.66 5.51
N GLN A 13 -6.05 -2.66 6.33
CA GLN A 13 -6.55 -2.42 7.68
C GLN A 13 -5.46 -1.92 8.63
N GLY A 14 -4.18 -2.16 8.30
CA GLY A 14 -3.02 -1.68 9.06
C GLY A 14 -2.50 -0.32 8.60
N ILE A 15 -3.28 0.43 7.81
CA ILE A 15 -2.86 1.75 7.32
C ILE A 15 -2.73 2.75 8.48
N ALA A 16 -1.64 3.51 8.50
CA ALA A 16 -1.36 4.49 9.55
C ALA A 16 -0.56 5.68 9.01
N SER A 17 -0.66 6.81 9.70
CA SER A 17 0.22 7.96 9.50
C SER A 17 1.50 7.81 10.33
N ILE A 18 2.67 8.06 9.75
CA ILE A 18 3.96 8.01 10.43
C ILE A 18 4.80 9.25 10.11
N PRO A 19 5.69 9.70 11.02
CA PRO A 19 6.65 10.76 10.71
C PRO A 19 7.57 10.37 9.55
N THR A 20 7.90 11.31 8.67
CA THR A 20 8.82 11.08 7.55
C THR A 20 10.19 10.55 8.00
N ALA A 21 10.66 10.94 9.19
CA ALA A 21 11.90 10.45 9.77
C ALA A 21 11.91 8.92 10.05
N ARG A 22 10.75 8.25 10.03
CA ARG A 22 10.63 6.78 10.15
C ARG A 22 10.78 6.06 8.81
N LEU A 23 10.80 6.78 7.68
CA LEU A 23 11.02 6.20 6.37
C LEU A 23 12.54 6.06 6.14
N GLU A 24 13.00 4.83 5.90
CA GLU A 24 14.44 4.56 5.70
C GLU A 24 14.90 4.87 4.27
N ARG A 25 14.35 4.17 3.27
CA ARG A 25 14.70 4.33 1.85
C ARG A 25 13.59 3.82 0.93
N LYS A 26 13.60 4.26 -0.33
CA LYS A 26 12.71 3.73 -1.38
C LYS A 26 13.18 2.34 -1.82
N LEU A 27 12.28 1.35 -1.79
CA LEU A 27 12.57 -0.02 -2.25
C LEU A 27 12.21 -0.23 -3.73
N GLY A 28 11.18 0.45 -4.23
CA GLY A 28 10.72 0.35 -5.60
C GLY A 28 9.42 1.12 -5.82
N GLU A 29 8.75 0.82 -6.92
CA GLU A 29 7.44 1.36 -7.27
C GLU A 29 6.47 0.23 -7.57
N LEU A 30 5.24 0.37 -7.08
CA LEU A 30 4.17 -0.56 -7.41
C LEU A 30 3.71 -0.31 -8.84
N PRO A 31 3.44 -1.36 -9.62
CA PRO A 31 2.65 -1.26 -10.85
C PRO A 31 1.33 -0.50 -10.62
N SER A 32 0.88 0.25 -11.63
CA SER A 32 -0.28 1.13 -11.52
C SER A 32 -1.59 0.38 -11.24
N ASP A 33 -1.75 -0.81 -11.81
CA ASP A 33 -2.86 -1.74 -11.59
C ASP A 33 -2.90 -2.25 -10.14
N VAL A 34 -1.75 -2.59 -9.56
CA VAL A 34 -1.67 -3.00 -8.14
C VAL A 34 -2.01 -1.84 -7.22
N MET A 35 -1.53 -0.63 -7.53
CA MET A 35 -1.88 0.57 -6.78
C MET A 35 -3.40 0.87 -6.86
N LEU A 36 -4.04 0.62 -8.00
CA LEU A 36 -5.49 0.75 -8.15
C LEU A 36 -6.25 -0.22 -7.24
N GLN A 37 -5.82 -1.49 -7.19
CA GLN A 37 -6.43 -2.49 -6.29
C GLN A 37 -6.30 -2.10 -4.81
N ILE A 38 -5.14 -1.57 -4.40
CA ILE A 38 -4.94 -1.07 -3.02
C ILE A 38 -5.91 0.06 -2.71
N LYS A 39 -6.10 1.02 -3.62
CA LYS A 39 -7.05 2.12 -3.44
C LYS A 39 -8.50 1.63 -3.30
N GLN A 40 -8.91 0.68 -4.14
CA GLN A 40 -10.24 0.05 -4.04
C GLN A 40 -10.44 -0.68 -2.71
N ALA A 41 -9.42 -1.41 -2.25
CA ALA A 41 -9.46 -2.09 -0.96
C ALA A 41 -9.55 -1.10 0.22
N ILE A 42 -8.87 0.07 0.14
CA ILE A 42 -9.01 1.15 1.14
C ILE A 42 -10.43 1.72 1.13
N ILE A 43 -10.98 2.04 -0.04
CA ILE A 43 -12.35 2.56 -0.18
C ILE A 43 -13.35 1.60 0.47
N PHE A 44 -13.23 0.31 0.16
CA PHE A 44 -14.07 -0.73 0.75
C PHE A 44 -13.87 -0.85 2.27
N ALA A 45 -12.62 -0.93 2.74
CA ALA A 45 -12.31 -1.13 4.15
C ALA A 45 -12.74 0.05 5.05
N LEU A 46 -12.80 1.25 4.48
CA LEU A 46 -13.22 2.47 5.17
C LEU A 46 -14.68 2.86 4.88
N ASP A 47 -15.43 2.04 4.14
CA ASP A 47 -16.81 2.29 3.72
C ASP A 47 -16.99 3.69 3.10
N LEU A 48 -16.05 4.08 2.24
CA LEU A 48 -16.08 5.39 1.57
C LEU A 48 -17.02 5.29 0.37
N SER A 49 -18.23 5.86 0.49
CA SER A 49 -19.14 6.02 -0.64
C SER A 49 -18.52 6.93 -1.70
N LEU A 50 -18.45 6.46 -2.94
CA LEU A 50 -18.21 7.28 -4.13
C LEU A 50 -19.52 7.86 -4.67
#